data_AF-A0A7J7NXU3-F1
#
_entry.id   AF-A0A7J7NXU3-F1
#
_cell.length_a   1.000
_cell.length_b   1.000
_cell.length_c   1.000
_cell.angle_alpha   90.00
_cell.angle_beta   90.00
_cell.angle_gamma   90.00
#
_symmetry.space_group_name_H-M   'P 1'
#
loop_
_entity.id
_entity.type
_entity.pdbx_description
1 polymer ?
#
loop_
_entity_poly.entity_id
_entity_poly.type
_entity_poly.pdbx_seq_one_letter_code
_entity_poly.pdbx_strand_id
1 'polypeptide(L)'
;MKSKADTKVLVKEVKSLRNSQTELKQELGLSFKENFELEKVLQKEKYRTEYAKNSRGKLPHECGILRHRLQECSVNFLTEEEDKFTIDSSLSNALDLLTTFDNRIGLLLAEAQLLAQDEVTSFGNDVNGDDLGTTDNKIRKILTDLFIDKARLGKQVNFVIRCALKTTITSKNFEEETPSRKTVLNMFLER
;
A
#
# COMPACT_ATOMS: atom_id res chain seq x y z
N MET A 1 45.40 -64.42 -41.69
CA MET A 1 45.15 -63.30 -42.63
C MET A 1 43.77 -62.73 -42.35
N LYS A 2 43.61 -61.42 -42.10
CA LYS A 2 42.29 -60.79 -41.92
C LYS A 2 41.53 -60.78 -43.24
N SER A 3 40.21 -60.97 -43.21
CA SER A 3 39.39 -61.07 -44.42
C SER A 3 39.19 -59.68 -45.08
N LYS A 4 39.10 -59.65 -46.41
CA LYS A 4 38.82 -58.43 -47.20
C LYS A 4 37.47 -57.81 -46.83
N ALA A 5 36.51 -58.62 -46.37
CA ALA A 5 35.21 -58.15 -45.91
C ALA A 5 35.32 -57.39 -44.59
N ASP A 6 36.12 -57.89 -43.64
CA ASP A 6 36.33 -57.28 -42.32
C ASP A 6 36.97 -55.89 -42.46
N THR A 7 37.91 -55.77 -43.39
CA THR A 7 38.58 -54.49 -43.69
C THR A 7 37.59 -53.47 -44.28
N LYS A 8 36.63 -53.91 -45.11
CA LYS A 8 35.59 -53.05 -45.69
C LYS A 8 34.58 -52.56 -44.65
N VAL A 9 34.23 -53.40 -43.68
CA VAL A 9 33.38 -53.02 -42.55
C VAL A 9 34.08 -51.97 -41.70
N LEU A 10 35.34 -52.21 -41.34
CA LEU A 10 36.15 -51.28 -40.54
C LEU A 10 36.25 -49.88 -41.19
N VAL A 11 36.44 -49.82 -42.51
CA VAL A 11 36.48 -48.55 -43.25
C VAL A 11 35.14 -47.81 -43.18
N LYS A 12 34.01 -48.51 -43.26
CA LYS A 12 32.68 -47.91 -43.14
C LYS A 12 32.44 -47.38 -41.73
N GLU A 13 32.81 -48.14 -40.70
CA GLU A 13 32.68 -47.73 -39.31
C GLU A 13 33.55 -46.52 -38.99
N VAL A 14 34.82 -46.51 -39.43
CA VAL A 14 35.71 -45.35 -39.26
C VAL A 14 35.16 -44.11 -39.96
N LYS A 15 34.58 -44.26 -41.15
CA LYS A 15 33.93 -43.15 -41.85
C LYS A 15 32.70 -42.66 -41.10
N SER A 16 31.86 -43.56 -40.60
CA SER A 16 30.68 -43.22 -39.79
C SER A 16 31.05 -42.52 -38.50
N LEU A 17 32.08 -43.02 -37.79
CA LEU A 17 32.58 -42.44 -36.55
C LEU A 17 33.16 -41.03 -36.78
N ARG A 18 33.89 -40.82 -37.87
CA ARG A 18 34.40 -39.47 -38.23
C ARG A 18 33.26 -38.49 -38.48
N ASN A 19 32.23 -38.91 -39.20
CA ASN A 19 31.06 -38.06 -39.45
C ASN A 19 30.32 -37.72 -38.15
N SER A 20 30.05 -38.73 -37.31
CA SER A 20 29.42 -38.52 -36.00
C SER A 20 30.27 -37.60 -35.10
N GLN A 21 31.60 -37.75 -35.11
CA GLN A 21 32.50 -36.87 -34.36
C GLN A 21 32.40 -35.41 -34.84
N THR A 22 32.28 -35.18 -36.15
CA THR A 22 32.10 -33.81 -36.69
C THR A 22 30.75 -33.22 -36.33
N GLU A 23 29.68 -34.01 -36.41
CA GLU A 23 28.32 -33.60 -36.04
C GLU A 23 28.25 -33.24 -34.55
N LEU A 24 28.78 -34.09 -33.67
CA LEU A 24 28.82 -33.83 -32.23
C LEU A 24 29.61 -32.56 -31.88
N LYS A 25 30.72 -32.30 -32.57
CA LYS A 25 31.50 -31.06 -32.35
C LYS A 25 30.71 -29.82 -32.76
N GLN A 26 29.95 -29.91 -33.85
CA GLN A 26 29.11 -28.80 -34.31
C GLN A 26 27.95 -28.56 -33.33
N GLU A 27 27.26 -29.62 -32.91
CA GLU A 27 26.16 -29.55 -31.96
C GLU A 27 26.63 -29.00 -30.60
N LEU A 28 27.80 -29.45 -30.11
CA LEU A 28 28.41 -28.91 -28.90
C LEU A 28 28.67 -27.40 -29.02
N GLY A 29 29.19 -26.94 -30.16
CA GLY A 29 29.42 -25.52 -30.40
C GLY A 29 28.14 -24.69 -30.42
N LEU A 30 27.08 -25.21 -31.03
CA LEU A 30 25.76 -24.57 -31.03
C LEU A 30 25.16 -24.51 -29.62
N SER A 31 25.22 -25.63 -28.90
CA SER A 31 24.74 -25.72 -27.51
C SER A 31 25.48 -24.76 -26.59
N PHE A 32 26.81 -24.63 -26.71
CA PHE A 32 27.57 -23.64 -25.94
C PHE A 32 27.13 -22.21 -26.22
N LYS A 33 26.86 -21.88 -27.48
CA LYS A 33 26.40 -20.53 -27.86
C LYS A 33 25.00 -20.26 -27.30
N GLU A 34 24.09 -21.21 -27.44
CA GLU A 34 22.73 -21.10 -26.90
C GLU A 34 22.76 -20.95 -25.37
N ASN A 35 23.54 -21.79 -24.69
CA ASN A 35 23.69 -21.73 -23.23
C ASN A 35 24.25 -20.38 -22.77
N PHE A 36 25.21 -19.82 -23.51
CA PHE A 36 25.76 -18.49 -23.19
C PHE A 36 24.72 -17.36 -23.36
N GLU A 37 23.90 -17.40 -24.42
CA GLU A 37 22.85 -16.40 -24.60
C GLU A 37 21.74 -16.55 -23.55
N LEU A 38 21.37 -17.78 -23.18
CA LEU A 38 20.43 -18.05 -22.08
C LEU A 38 20.95 -17.55 -20.74
N GLU A 39 22.23 -17.76 -20.43
CA GLU A 39 22.85 -17.27 -19.20
C GLU A 39 22.79 -15.73 -19.13
N LYS A 40 23.02 -15.01 -20.24
CA LYS A 40 22.86 -13.55 -20.28
C LYS A 40 21.43 -13.11 -19.98
N VAL A 41 20.45 -13.76 -20.59
CA VAL A 41 19.02 -13.45 -20.37
C VAL A 41 18.67 -13.69 -18.90
N LEU A 42 19.12 -14.82 -18.35
CA LEU A 42 18.91 -15.19 -16.95
C LEU A 42 19.52 -14.18 -15.98
N GLN A 43 20.73 -13.68 -16.24
CA GLN A 43 21.35 -12.63 -15.41
C GLN A 43 20.57 -11.31 -15.49
N LYS A 44 20.09 -10.93 -16.68
CA LYS A 44 19.24 -9.74 -16.85
C LYS A 44 17.91 -9.88 -16.11
N GLU A 45 17.30 -11.07 -16.15
CA GLU A 45 16.07 -11.36 -15.41
C GLU A 45 16.30 -11.29 -13.90
N LYS A 46 17.36 -11.91 -13.37
CA LYS A 46 17.74 -11.82 -11.94
C LYS A 46 17.86 -10.38 -11.46
N TYR A 47 18.57 -9.54 -12.22
CA TYR A 47 18.70 -8.11 -11.88
C TYR A 47 17.34 -7.40 -11.84
N ARG A 48 16.47 -7.66 -12.84
CA ARG A 48 15.12 -7.11 -12.88
C ARG A 48 14.29 -7.57 -11.67
N THR A 49 14.34 -8.84 -11.31
CA THR A 49 13.61 -9.39 -10.17
C THR A 49 14.08 -8.78 -8.85
N GLU A 50 15.40 -8.59 -8.66
CA GLU A 50 15.94 -8.00 -7.45
C GLU A 50 15.57 -6.52 -7.33
N TYR A 51 15.64 -5.76 -8.42
CA TYR A 51 15.17 -4.38 -8.47
C TYR A 51 13.67 -4.28 -8.12
N ALA A 52 12.83 -5.13 -8.72
CA ALA A 52 11.40 -5.18 -8.44
C ALA A 52 11.09 -5.61 -7.00
N LYS A 53 11.91 -6.49 -6.41
CA LYS A 53 11.79 -6.87 -5.00
C LYS A 53 12.12 -5.70 -4.07
N ASN A 54 13.13 -4.91 -4.42
CA ASN A 54 13.51 -3.73 -3.64
C ASN A 54 12.45 -2.62 -3.72
N SER A 55 11.86 -2.36 -4.90
CA SER A 55 10.76 -1.39 -5.02
C SER A 55 9.52 -1.83 -4.24
N ARG A 56 9.16 -3.12 -4.30
CA ARG A 56 8.05 -3.71 -3.52
C ARG A 56 8.22 -3.65 -2.01
N GLY A 57 9.44 -3.51 -1.49
CA GLY A 57 9.67 -3.36 -0.05
C GLY A 57 9.21 -2.02 0.51
N LYS A 58 9.14 -0.97 -0.32
CA LYS A 58 8.82 0.40 0.13
C LYS A 58 7.34 0.56 0.48
N LEU A 59 6.46 0.07 -0.38
CA LEU A 59 5.01 0.23 -0.22
C LEU A 59 4.46 -0.35 1.10
N PRO A 60 4.80 -1.58 1.53
CA PRO A 60 4.38 -2.10 2.82
C PRO A 60 4.91 -1.30 4.02
N HIS A 61 6.12 -0.75 3.90
CA HIS A 61 6.72 0.08 4.95
C HIS A 61 5.96 1.40 5.12
N GLU A 62 5.71 2.10 4.01
CA GLU A 62 4.92 3.34 3.97
C GLU A 62 3.50 3.12 4.50
N CYS A 63 2.84 2.03 4.08
CA CYS A 63 1.53 1.66 4.60
C CYS A 63 1.56 1.34 6.11
N GLY A 64 2.66 0.76 6.59
CA GLY A 64 2.88 0.51 8.02
C GLY A 64 2.95 1.81 8.82
N ILE A 65 3.66 2.82 8.30
CA ILE A 65 3.76 4.16 8.92
C ILE A 65 2.38 4.83 8.96
N LEU A 66 1.66 4.86 7.84
CA LEU A 66 0.31 5.45 7.77
C LEU A 66 -0.65 4.76 8.75
N ARG A 67 -0.60 3.42 8.86
CA ARG A 67 -1.40 2.66 9.81
C ARG A 67 -1.07 3.03 11.26
N HIS A 68 0.22 3.12 11.59
CA HIS A 68 0.67 3.49 12.93
C HIS A 68 0.19 4.90 13.31
N ARG A 69 0.40 5.88 12.42
CA ARG A 69 -0.02 7.28 12.62
C ARG A 69 -1.54 7.40 12.73
N LEU A 70 -2.29 6.61 11.98
CA LEU A 70 -3.75 6.58 12.08
C LEU A 70 -4.24 5.97 13.40
N GLN A 71 -3.57 4.92 13.88
CA GLN A 71 -3.85 4.33 15.19
C GLN A 71 -3.58 5.36 16.29
N GLU A 72 -2.47 6.08 16.18
CA GLU A 72 -2.11 7.23 17.00
C GLU A 72 -3.14 8.36 16.99
N CYS A 73 -3.77 8.66 15.85
CA CYS A 73 -4.93 9.54 15.81
C CYS A 73 -6.07 8.91 16.62
N SER A 74 -6.33 7.63 16.45
CA SER A 74 -7.48 6.92 17.04
C SER A 74 -7.43 6.66 18.56
N VAL A 75 -6.33 6.97 19.27
CA VAL A 75 -6.19 6.63 20.69
C VAL A 75 -7.05 7.54 21.58
N ASN A 76 -8.19 6.96 21.96
CA ASN A 76 -9.03 7.11 23.14
C ASN A 76 -9.20 8.50 23.79
N PHE A 77 -10.29 9.17 23.40
CA PHE A 77 -10.96 10.24 24.15
C PHE A 77 -11.47 9.84 25.55
N LEU A 78 -11.37 8.56 25.95
CA LEU A 78 -12.16 7.99 27.05
C LEU A 78 -11.40 7.10 28.04
N THR A 79 -10.09 6.83 27.87
CA THR A 79 -9.39 5.86 28.76
C THR A 79 -8.52 6.46 29.86
N GLU A 80 -8.26 7.77 29.89
CA GLU A 80 -7.33 8.35 30.87
C GLU A 80 -7.97 9.23 31.97
N GLU A 81 -9.24 9.62 31.86
CA GLU A 81 -9.81 10.66 32.76
C GLU A 81 -11.14 10.26 33.44
N GLU A 82 -11.29 9.01 33.88
CA GLU A 82 -12.42 8.63 34.75
C GLU A 82 -12.31 9.22 36.18
N ASP A 83 -11.20 9.87 36.54
CA ASP A 83 -10.99 10.37 37.90
C ASP A 83 -10.85 11.90 37.92
N LYS A 84 -11.91 12.57 38.38
CA LYS A 84 -12.03 14.02 38.69
C LYS A 84 -11.92 15.00 37.51
N PHE A 85 -13.03 15.29 36.84
CA PHE A 85 -13.20 16.62 36.22
C PHE A 85 -14.58 17.22 36.51
N THR A 86 -14.59 18.47 36.97
CA THR A 86 -15.78 19.33 36.98
C THR A 86 -16.22 19.59 35.55
N ILE A 87 -17.53 19.57 35.31
CA ILE A 87 -18.13 19.39 33.97
C ILE A 87 -17.66 20.44 32.94
N ASP A 88 -17.41 21.69 33.35
CA ASP A 88 -17.00 22.75 32.41
C ASP A 88 -15.51 22.70 32.04
N SER A 89 -14.65 22.23 32.95
CA SER A 89 -13.22 22.01 32.67
C SER A 89 -12.98 20.78 31.81
N SER A 90 -13.74 19.70 32.05
CA SER A 90 -13.76 18.49 31.21
C SER A 90 -14.12 18.81 29.75
N LEU A 91 -15.03 19.75 29.56
CA LEU A 91 -15.59 20.08 28.26
C LEU A 91 -14.66 20.94 27.39
N SER A 92 -13.97 21.92 28.00
CA SER A 92 -12.92 22.68 27.32
C SER A 92 -11.78 21.76 26.91
N ASN A 93 -11.34 20.86 27.82
CA ASN A 93 -10.30 19.88 27.54
C ASN A 93 -10.69 18.93 26.40
N ALA A 94 -11.95 18.48 26.35
CA ALA A 94 -12.46 17.65 25.26
C ALA A 94 -12.45 18.38 23.90
N LEU A 95 -12.81 19.66 23.87
CA LEU A 95 -12.76 20.49 22.65
C LEU A 95 -11.34 20.71 22.13
N ASP A 96 -10.38 20.93 23.03
CA ASP A 96 -8.96 21.08 22.71
C ASP A 96 -8.36 19.76 22.20
N LEU A 97 -8.76 18.63 22.79
CA LEU A 97 -8.37 17.30 22.33
C LEU A 97 -8.93 16.98 20.93
N LEU A 98 -10.20 17.34 20.66
CA LEU A 98 -10.80 17.25 19.32
C LEU A 98 -10.05 18.11 18.29
N THR A 99 -9.60 19.29 18.69
CA THR A 99 -8.81 20.18 17.82
C THR A 99 -7.43 19.59 17.53
N THR A 100 -6.79 18.99 18.53
CA THR A 100 -5.51 18.29 18.37
C THR A 100 -5.65 17.09 17.43
N PHE A 101 -6.73 16.31 17.56
CA PHE A 101 -7.04 15.20 16.68
C PHE A 101 -7.30 15.65 15.24
N ASP A 102 -8.08 16.72 15.03
CA ASP A 102 -8.35 17.27 13.70
C ASP A 102 -7.06 17.71 12.99
N ASN A 103 -6.13 18.31 13.74
CA ASN A 103 -4.80 18.69 13.24
C ASN A 103 -3.98 17.45 12.86
N ARG A 104 -3.96 16.41 13.70
CA ARG A 104 -3.23 15.16 13.45
C ARG A 104 -3.76 14.41 12.24
N ILE A 105 -5.09 14.35 12.07
CA ILE A 105 -5.72 13.81 10.86
C ILE A 105 -5.38 14.65 9.63
N GLY A 106 -5.34 15.98 9.77
CA GLY A 106 -4.90 16.86 8.69
C GLY A 106 -3.50 16.52 8.17
N LEU A 107 -2.55 16.28 9.09
CA LEU A 107 -1.19 15.87 8.75
C LEU A 107 -1.15 14.49 8.08
N LEU A 108 -1.91 13.52 8.59
CA LEU A 108 -2.01 12.18 7.99
C LEU A 108 -2.55 12.24 6.54
N LEU A 109 -3.53 13.09 6.30
CA LEU A 109 -4.13 13.25 4.98
C LEU A 109 -3.13 13.86 3.98
N ALA A 110 -2.33 14.83 4.42
CA ALA A 110 -1.27 15.40 3.59
C ALA A 110 -0.17 14.38 3.26
N GLU A 111 0.24 13.55 4.23
CA GLU A 111 1.21 12.48 4.01
C GLU A 111 0.69 11.42 3.04
N ALA A 112 -0.56 10.98 3.19
CA ALA A 112 -1.19 10.04 2.27
C ALA A 112 -1.25 10.59 0.84
N GLN A 113 -1.54 11.88 0.67
CA GLN A 113 -1.55 12.54 -0.64
C GLN A 113 -0.15 12.63 -1.27
N LEU A 114 0.89 12.92 -0.49
CA LEU A 114 2.27 12.92 -0.98
C LEU A 114 2.70 11.54 -1.48
N LEU A 115 2.32 10.47 -0.75
CA LEU A 115 2.58 9.08 -1.15
C LEU A 115 1.87 8.67 -2.44
N ALA A 116 0.72 9.29 -2.76
CA ALA A 116 0.08 9.12 -4.07
C ALA A 116 0.79 9.88 -5.20
N GLN A 117 1.55 10.94 -4.90
CA GLN A 117 2.14 11.83 -5.90
C GLN A 117 3.61 11.49 -6.24
N ASP A 118 4.37 10.88 -5.34
CA ASP A 118 5.81 10.58 -5.50
C ASP A 118 6.15 9.70 -6.72
N GLU A 119 5.15 9.12 -7.39
CA GLU A 119 5.36 8.36 -8.63
C GLU A 119 5.38 9.18 -9.92
N VAL A 120 4.75 10.37 -9.98
CA VAL A 120 4.68 11.11 -11.26
C VAL A 120 6.06 11.58 -11.74
N THR A 121 7.02 11.70 -10.83
CA THR A 121 8.39 12.17 -11.09
C THR A 121 9.44 11.08 -11.25
N SER A 122 9.12 9.80 -11.03
CA SER A 122 10.11 8.70 -11.12
C SER A 122 10.06 7.92 -12.44
N PHE A 123 9.17 8.29 -13.37
CA PHE A 123 9.11 7.66 -14.70
C PHE A 123 10.07 8.32 -15.69
N GLY A 124 11.36 8.14 -15.43
CA GLY A 124 12.35 8.08 -16.50
C GLY A 124 12.06 6.84 -17.33
N ASN A 125 11.56 7.05 -18.55
CA ASN A 125 11.46 6.12 -19.68
C ASN A 125 12.03 4.71 -19.44
N ASP A 126 11.17 3.70 -19.39
CA ASP A 126 11.49 2.48 -20.15
C ASP A 126 10.23 1.76 -20.62
N VAL A 127 10.08 1.76 -21.94
CA VAL A 127 9.04 1.11 -22.71
C VAL A 127 9.36 -0.39 -22.73
N ASN A 128 8.63 -1.17 -21.94
CA ASN A 128 8.02 -2.46 -22.33
C ASN A 128 7.82 -3.39 -21.12
N GLY A 129 6.54 -3.68 -20.89
CA GLY A 129 6.09 -4.96 -20.33
C GLY A 129 6.45 -5.19 -18.87
N ASP A 130 5.67 -4.62 -17.95
CA ASP A 130 5.50 -5.26 -16.65
C ASP A 130 4.11 -4.96 -16.07
N ASP A 131 3.20 -5.92 -16.21
CA ASP A 131 1.88 -5.95 -15.58
C ASP A 131 1.98 -5.78 -14.04
N LEU A 132 3.14 -6.13 -13.50
CA LEU A 132 3.50 -6.04 -12.09
C LEU A 132 3.57 -4.59 -11.56
N GLY A 133 4.14 -3.66 -12.35
CA GLY A 133 4.23 -2.25 -11.98
C GLY A 133 2.85 -1.60 -11.92
N THR A 134 1.99 -1.92 -12.89
CA THR A 134 0.58 -1.48 -12.91
C THR A 134 -0.21 -2.01 -11.71
N THR A 135 0.08 -3.24 -11.27
CA THR A 135 -0.61 -3.85 -10.13
C THR A 135 -0.18 -3.21 -8.80
N ASP A 136 1.12 -2.96 -8.59
CA ASP A 136 1.61 -2.28 -7.39
C ASP A 136 1.04 -0.87 -7.25
N ASN A 137 1.04 -0.12 -8.35
CA ASN A 137 0.50 1.24 -8.38
C ASN A 137 -1.01 1.26 -8.10
N LYS A 138 -1.74 0.25 -8.59
CA LYS A 138 -3.17 0.08 -8.29
C LYS A 138 -3.41 -0.25 -6.82
N ILE A 139 -2.59 -1.12 -6.22
CA ILE A 139 -2.67 -1.45 -4.79
C ILE A 139 -2.37 -0.21 -3.96
N ARG A 140 -1.31 0.53 -4.28
CA ARG A 140 -0.94 1.78 -3.60
C ARG A 140 -2.08 2.79 -3.64
N LYS A 141 -2.68 2.99 -4.81
CA LYS A 141 -3.83 3.88 -4.97
C LYS A 141 -5.00 3.47 -4.08
N ILE A 142 -5.38 2.19 -4.10
CA ILE A 142 -6.49 1.68 -3.26
C ILE A 142 -6.19 1.90 -1.78
N LEU A 143 -4.95 1.65 -1.34
CA LEU A 143 -4.54 1.85 0.05
C LEU A 143 -4.58 3.33 0.44
N THR A 144 -4.06 4.22 -0.41
CA THR A 144 -4.11 5.67 -0.17
C THR A 144 -5.54 6.19 -0.12
N ASP A 145 -6.40 5.79 -1.05
CA ASP A 145 -7.82 6.17 -1.06
C ASP A 145 -8.52 5.72 0.23
N LEU A 146 -8.25 4.49 0.69
CA LEU A 146 -8.76 3.97 1.97
C LEU A 146 -8.31 4.81 3.18
N PHE A 147 -7.03 5.21 3.22
CA PHE A 147 -6.52 6.06 4.30
C PHE A 147 -7.16 7.46 4.28
N ILE A 148 -7.35 8.04 3.10
CA ILE A 148 -8.05 9.33 2.93
C ILE A 148 -9.50 9.22 3.41
N ASP A 149 -10.23 8.18 3.01
CA ASP A 149 -11.62 7.97 3.41
C ASP A 149 -11.75 7.79 4.92
N LYS A 150 -10.85 7.02 5.54
CA LYS A 150 -10.84 6.84 6.99
C LYS A 150 -10.49 8.14 7.74
N ALA A 151 -9.54 8.92 7.22
CA ALA A 151 -9.22 10.24 7.76
C ALA A 151 -10.42 11.20 7.66
N ARG A 152 -11.14 11.19 6.53
CA ARG A 152 -12.36 11.99 6.32
C ARG A 152 -13.46 11.58 7.28
N LEU A 153 -13.67 10.27 7.49
CA LEU A 153 -14.62 9.76 8.47
C LEU A 153 -14.28 10.22 9.88
N GLY A 154 -13.00 10.17 10.27
CA GLY A 154 -12.53 10.69 11.56
C GLY A 154 -12.87 12.16 11.76
N LYS A 155 -12.65 13.01 10.75
CA LYS A 155 -13.06 14.43 10.78
C LYS A 155 -14.58 14.62 10.89
N GLN A 156 -15.37 13.81 10.19
CA GLN A 156 -16.83 13.88 10.26
C GLN A 156 -17.37 13.50 11.64
N VAL A 157 -16.85 12.42 12.22
CA VAL A 157 -17.20 11.98 13.58
C VAL A 157 -16.86 13.07 14.59
N ASN A 158 -15.66 13.64 14.50
CA ASN A 158 -15.23 14.76 15.35
C ASN A 158 -16.13 15.98 15.21
N PHE A 159 -16.52 16.33 13.99
CA PHE A 159 -17.45 17.43 13.77
C PHE A 159 -18.79 17.19 14.47
N VAL A 160 -19.35 15.98 14.37
CA VAL A 160 -20.61 15.61 15.05
C VAL A 160 -20.46 15.68 16.57
N ILE A 161 -19.37 15.15 17.13
CA ILE A 161 -19.09 15.22 18.58
C ILE A 161 -18.99 16.68 19.02
N ARG A 162 -18.26 17.52 18.28
CA ARG A 162 -18.14 18.96 18.57
C ARG A 162 -19.49 19.67 18.55
N CYS A 163 -20.35 19.35 17.58
CA CYS A 163 -21.71 19.88 17.52
C CYS A 163 -22.53 19.46 18.74
N ALA A 164 -22.53 18.17 19.10
CA ALA A 164 -23.23 17.65 20.26
C ALA A 164 -22.77 18.33 21.56
N LEU A 165 -21.44 18.42 21.77
CA LEU A 165 -20.84 19.08 22.94
C LEU A 165 -21.24 20.55 23.02
N LYS A 166 -21.19 21.29 21.90
CA LYS A 166 -21.63 22.70 21.85
C LYS A 166 -23.11 22.86 22.18
N THR A 167 -23.97 21.99 21.69
CA THR A 167 -25.41 22.02 22.01
C THR A 167 -25.67 21.75 23.50
N THR A 168 -24.90 20.88 24.15
CA THR A 168 -24.96 20.69 25.61
C THR A 168 -24.59 21.95 26.38
N ILE A 169 -23.60 22.73 25.90
CA ILE A 169 -23.21 24.03 26.49
C ILE A 169 -24.34 25.03 26.40
N THR A 170 -24.90 25.22 25.19
CA THR A 170 -25.99 26.19 25.01
C THR A 170 -27.21 25.80 25.84
N SER A 171 -27.58 24.52 25.89
CA SER A 171 -28.69 24.04 26.71
C SER A 171 -28.49 24.33 28.20
N LYS A 172 -27.27 24.16 28.74
CA LYS A 172 -26.96 24.45 30.15
C LYS A 172 -27.01 25.93 30.49
N ASN A 173 -26.52 26.79 29.60
CA ASN A 173 -26.54 28.24 29.78
C ASN A 173 -27.97 28.82 29.75
N PHE A 174 -28.95 28.08 29.21
CA PHE A 174 -30.37 28.44 29.27
C PHE A 174 -31.12 27.82 30.47
N GLU A 175 -30.46 27.05 31.34
CA GLU A 175 -31.10 26.43 32.53
C GLU A 175 -30.93 27.26 33.83
N GLU A 176 -30.15 28.34 33.84
CA GLU A 176 -30.05 29.26 35.00
C GLU A 176 -31.18 30.31 35.08
N GLU A 177 -32.10 30.32 34.10
CA GLU A 177 -33.42 30.97 34.18
C GLU A 177 -34.53 29.92 34.03
N THR A 178 -35.06 29.41 35.14
CA THR A 178 -36.22 28.50 35.12
C THR A 178 -37.52 29.23 34.73
N PRO A 179 -38.58 28.53 34.27
CA PRO A 179 -38.61 27.67 33.08
C PRO A 179 -39.94 27.87 32.28
N SER A 180 -39.96 27.64 30.97
CA SER A 180 -41.21 27.26 30.30
C SER A 180 -41.02 26.00 29.48
N ARG A 181 -41.38 24.86 30.09
CA ARG A 181 -41.56 23.58 29.40
C ARG A 181 -42.67 23.74 28.36
N LYS A 182 -42.29 23.95 27.11
CA LYS A 182 -43.15 23.60 25.97
C LYS A 182 -42.55 22.38 25.29
N THR A 183 -43.08 21.22 25.66
CA THR A 183 -42.84 19.95 24.97
C THR A 183 -43.30 20.08 23.52
N VAL A 184 -42.54 19.49 22.59
CA VAL A 184 -42.78 19.46 21.14
C VAL A 184 -44.21 19.02 20.75
N LEU A 185 -44.91 18.30 21.64
CA LEU A 185 -46.30 17.89 21.46
C LEU A 185 -47.30 19.06 21.33
N ASN A 186 -47.03 20.22 21.94
CA ASN A 186 -47.96 21.36 21.94
C ASN A 186 -47.95 22.16 20.62
N MET A 187 -46.96 21.98 19.75
CA MET A 187 -46.94 22.66 18.44
C MET A 187 -47.86 22.00 17.40
N PHE A 188 -48.35 20.79 17.66
CA PHE A 188 -49.16 20.02 16.71
C PHE A 188 -50.67 20.01 17.01
N LEU A 189 -51.12 20.66 18.10
CA LEU A 189 -52.52 20.61 18.55
C LEU A 189 -53.26 21.95 18.51
N GLU A 190 -52.62 23.06 18.13
CA GLU A 190 -53.35 24.30 17.85
C GLU A 190 -53.75 24.33 16.36
N ARG A 191 -55.00 23.92 16.11
CA ARG A 191 -55.70 24.11 14.85
C ARG A 191 -56.87 25.07 15.06
#